data_AF-A0A078AG72-F1
#
_entry.id   AF-A0A078AG72-F1
#
_cell.length_a   1.000
_cell.length_b   1.000
_cell.length_c   1.000
_cell.angle_alpha   90.00
_cell.angle_beta   90.00
_cell.angle_gamma   90.00
#
_symmetry.space_group_name_H-M   'P 1'
#
loop_
_entity.id
_entity.type
_entity.pdbx_description
1 polymer ?
#
loop_
_entity_poly.entity_id
_entity_poly.type
_entity_poly.pdbx_seq_one_letter_code
_entity_poly.pdbx_strand_id
1 'polypeptide(L)'
;MGTCGCSREKLTETKDAAVANMSKAGEYTRVKYHETKNYLGPIIQEKYEESKMKIQQYRPEKIDDNSKTKSITKFEETLPLKKMTVEEFERRIKKFGVPKEVGSQDADKINELQLIEGFKDYFPDIEKEGSLIRQLLLNPGFAVERVDGEENYEESVKEYKIPELLLLGNMYCANTPYYRAQKFFEVCQEELQPQIGNNDNELSEYMRKQFDIAYYVIMVLYNVAKDPKEQPIPDEWLNLDQPTVEGALDTIMEEFLDDVFGSASKLQREDFIEKLRGDCCKWLQPHFLRSRMYQEVFEPKKDERKL
;
A
#
# COMPACT_ATOMS: atom_id res chain seq x y z
N MET A 1 45.72 -0.25 -46.48
CA MET A 1 44.34 -0.75 -46.27
C MET A 1 44.43 -2.25 -46.02
N GLY A 2 44.34 -2.68 -44.76
CA GLY A 2 44.42 -4.10 -44.40
C GLY A 2 43.01 -4.66 -44.24
N THR A 3 42.59 -5.53 -45.15
CA THR A 3 41.32 -6.24 -45.10
C THR A 3 41.40 -7.39 -44.08
N CYS A 4 40.70 -7.22 -42.95
CA CYS A 4 40.52 -8.23 -41.93
C CYS A 4 39.56 -9.32 -42.45
N GLY A 5 40.11 -10.35 -43.10
CA GLY A 5 39.37 -11.54 -43.51
C GLY A 5 39.16 -12.49 -42.34
N CYS A 6 38.18 -12.22 -41.48
CA CYS A 6 37.64 -13.29 -40.63
C CYS A 6 36.99 -14.33 -41.56
N SER A 7 37.65 -15.47 -41.74
CA SER A 7 37.17 -16.54 -42.61
C SER A 7 35.79 -17.00 -42.16
N ARG A 8 34.90 -17.20 -43.14
CA ARG A 8 33.50 -17.62 -42.95
C ARG A 8 33.38 -18.89 -42.08
N GLU A 9 34.42 -19.71 -42.08
CA GLU A 9 34.57 -20.92 -41.27
C GLU A 9 34.62 -20.62 -39.75
N LYS A 10 35.34 -19.57 -39.33
CA LYS A 10 35.39 -19.16 -37.91
C LYS A 10 34.04 -18.64 -37.40
N LEU A 11 33.22 -18.10 -38.30
CA LEU A 11 31.87 -17.62 -38.01
C LEU A 11 30.88 -18.79 -37.85
N THR A 12 31.04 -19.86 -38.62
CA THR A 12 30.25 -21.08 -38.45
C THR A 12 30.64 -21.84 -37.19
N GLU A 13 31.92 -21.96 -36.86
CA GLU A 13 32.38 -22.63 -35.63
C GLU A 13 31.88 -21.92 -34.37
N THR A 14 31.92 -20.58 -34.36
CA THR A 14 31.40 -19.80 -33.22
C THR A 14 29.88 -19.91 -33.09
N LYS A 15 29.14 -19.98 -34.22
CA LYS A 15 27.70 -20.20 -34.22
C LYS A 15 27.34 -21.58 -33.66
N ASP A 16 28.03 -22.63 -34.11
CA ASP A 16 27.75 -24.00 -33.67
C ASP A 16 28.10 -24.19 -32.19
N ALA A 17 29.21 -23.58 -31.73
CA ALA A 17 29.56 -23.54 -30.31
C ALA A 17 28.50 -22.80 -29.46
N ALA A 18 27.94 -21.70 -29.96
CA ALA A 18 26.88 -20.97 -29.28
C ALA A 18 25.59 -21.80 -29.17
N VAL A 19 25.18 -22.49 -30.24
CA VAL A 19 24.02 -23.39 -30.24
C VAL A 19 24.22 -24.54 -29.25
N ALA A 20 25.40 -25.16 -29.24
CA ALA A 20 25.72 -26.24 -28.31
C ALA A 20 25.70 -25.76 -26.85
N ASN A 21 26.22 -24.57 -26.56
CA ASN A 21 26.18 -23.99 -25.21
C ASN A 21 24.76 -23.64 -24.77
N MET A 22 23.92 -23.12 -25.67
CA MET A 22 22.51 -22.84 -25.38
C MET A 22 21.73 -24.11 -25.06
N SER A 23 21.96 -25.18 -25.83
CA SER A 23 21.36 -26.50 -25.57
C SER A 23 21.79 -27.07 -24.22
N LYS A 24 23.09 -27.01 -23.89
CA LYS A 24 23.60 -27.44 -22.58
C LYS A 24 23.03 -26.63 -21.42
N ALA A 25 22.88 -25.32 -21.57
CA ALA A 25 22.28 -24.46 -20.56
C ALA A 25 20.80 -24.80 -20.33
N GLY A 26 20.05 -25.05 -21.41
CA GLY A 26 18.66 -25.48 -21.34
C GLY A 26 18.50 -26.81 -20.61
N GLU A 27 19.36 -27.79 -20.91
CA GLU A 27 19.33 -29.11 -20.27
C GLU A 27 19.75 -29.05 -18.79
N TYR A 28 20.80 -28.28 -18.47
CA TYR A 28 21.20 -28.03 -17.07
C TYR A 28 20.07 -27.39 -16.26
N THR A 29 19.39 -26.40 -16.83
CA THR A 29 18.27 -25.71 -16.17
C THR A 29 17.11 -26.66 -15.94
N ARG A 30 16.76 -27.48 -16.94
CA ARG A 30 15.71 -28.50 -16.84
C ARG A 30 16.03 -29.54 -15.76
N VAL A 31 17.24 -30.10 -15.76
CA VAL A 31 17.67 -31.09 -14.77
C VAL A 31 17.66 -30.48 -13.37
N LYS A 32 18.22 -29.30 -13.19
CA LYS A 32 18.22 -28.63 -11.88
C LYS A 32 16.83 -28.32 -11.37
N TYR A 33 15.91 -27.88 -12.24
CA TYR A 33 14.51 -27.63 -11.91
C TYR A 33 13.83 -28.89 -11.34
N HIS A 34 14.04 -30.04 -11.97
CA HIS A 34 13.48 -31.32 -11.51
C HIS A 34 14.20 -31.93 -10.30
N GLU A 35 15.48 -31.64 -10.10
CA GLU A 35 16.26 -32.09 -8.93
C GLU A 35 15.93 -31.31 -7.65
N THR A 36 15.39 -30.09 -7.77
CA THR A 36 14.99 -29.29 -6.61
C THR A 36 13.78 -29.88 -5.91
N LYS A 37 14.02 -30.56 -4.78
CA LYS A 37 12.98 -31.02 -3.84
C LYS A 37 12.29 -29.87 -3.10
N ASN A 38 12.89 -28.68 -3.11
CA ASN A 38 12.34 -27.48 -2.50
C ASN A 38 11.68 -26.64 -3.58
N TYR A 39 10.42 -26.26 -3.36
CA TYR A 39 9.72 -25.30 -4.18
C TYR A 39 10.44 -23.94 -4.08
N LEU A 40 11.28 -23.62 -5.07
CA LEU A 40 12.08 -22.39 -5.10
C LEU A 40 11.28 -21.15 -5.54
N GLY A 41 10.04 -21.31 -5.99
CA GLY A 41 9.19 -20.22 -6.48
C GLY A 41 9.19 -18.98 -5.58
N PRO A 42 8.89 -19.11 -4.26
CA PRO A 42 8.85 -17.99 -3.34
C PRO A 42 10.21 -17.29 -3.17
N ILE A 43 11.30 -18.06 -3.15
CA ILE A 43 12.67 -17.52 -3.00
C ILE A 43 13.10 -16.76 -4.26
N ILE A 44 12.72 -17.26 -5.44
CA ILE A 44 13.01 -16.60 -6.72
C ILE A 44 12.21 -15.30 -6.83
N GLN A 45 10.95 -15.32 -6.40
CA GLN A 45 10.07 -14.15 -6.42
C GLN A 45 10.54 -13.05 -5.48
N GLU A 46 10.93 -13.38 -4.24
CA GLU A 46 11.48 -12.41 -3.29
C GLU A 46 12.76 -11.74 -3.85
N LYS A 47 13.67 -12.53 -4.44
CA LYS A 47 14.88 -12.00 -5.09
C LYS A 47 14.59 -11.15 -6.33
N TYR A 48 13.56 -11.50 -7.09
CA TYR A 48 13.13 -10.73 -8.25
C TYR A 48 12.58 -9.37 -7.83
N GLU A 49 11.72 -9.31 -6.82
CA GLU A 49 11.17 -8.05 -6.30
C GLU A 49 12.27 -7.19 -5.68
N GLU A 50 13.19 -7.76 -4.91
CA GLU A 50 14.36 -7.03 -4.42
C GLU A 50 15.21 -6.44 -5.56
N SER A 51 15.37 -7.19 -6.66
CA SER A 51 16.11 -6.73 -7.83
C SER A 51 15.35 -5.63 -8.57
N LYS A 52 14.02 -5.76 -8.71
CA LYS A 52 13.15 -4.74 -9.30
C LYS A 52 13.20 -3.45 -8.49
N MET A 53 13.09 -3.54 -7.17
CA MET A 53 13.22 -2.41 -6.24
C MET A 53 14.58 -1.71 -6.39
N LYS A 54 15.67 -2.47 -6.50
CA LYS A 54 17.02 -1.92 -6.75
C LYS A 54 17.12 -1.20 -8.09
N ILE A 55 16.53 -1.76 -9.15
CA ILE A 55 16.49 -1.14 -10.48
C ILE A 55 15.68 0.17 -10.46
N GLN A 56 14.55 0.17 -9.76
CA GLN A 56 13.70 1.34 -9.54
C GLN A 56 14.31 2.35 -8.55
N GLN A 57 15.54 2.11 -8.08
CA GLN A 57 16.25 2.95 -7.10
C GLN A 57 15.45 3.18 -5.82
N TYR A 58 14.58 2.23 -5.45
CA TYR A 58 13.87 2.28 -4.19
C TYR A 58 14.87 2.25 -3.04
N ARG A 59 14.75 3.24 -2.17
CA ARG A 59 15.47 3.32 -0.90
C ARG A 59 14.41 3.39 0.18
N PRO A 60 14.39 2.43 1.13
CA PRO A 60 13.56 2.55 2.31
C PRO A 60 13.81 3.92 2.95
N GLU A 61 12.73 4.68 3.15
CA GLU A 61 12.80 5.97 3.83
C GLU A 61 13.30 5.73 5.27
N LYS A 62 14.29 6.50 5.70
CA LYS A 62 14.74 6.46 7.09
C LYS A 62 13.73 7.26 7.93
N ILE A 63 12.96 6.57 8.75
CA ILE A 63 11.97 7.18 9.62
C ILE A 63 12.64 7.48 10.98
N ASP A 64 12.56 8.74 11.42
CA ASP A 64 13.02 9.17 12.75
C ASP A 64 11.80 9.59 13.58
N ASP A 65 11.15 8.62 14.21
CA ASP A 65 9.96 8.83 15.03
C ASP A 65 10.30 8.89 16.52
N ASN A 66 10.21 10.10 17.07
CA ASN A 66 10.40 10.39 18.48
C ASN A 66 9.08 10.62 19.25
N SER A 67 7.93 10.35 18.60
CA SER A 67 6.60 10.52 19.19
C SER A 67 6.30 9.48 20.28
N LYS A 68 5.16 9.66 20.95
CA LYS A 68 4.57 8.66 21.85
C LYS A 68 4.19 7.36 21.13
N THR A 69 4.01 7.40 19.81
CA THR A 69 3.57 6.27 18.99
C THR A 69 4.71 5.50 18.31
N LYS A 70 5.97 5.80 18.66
CA LYS A 70 7.17 5.19 18.04
C LYS A 70 7.25 3.67 18.08
N SER A 71 6.64 3.01 19.06
CA SER A 71 6.58 1.54 19.09
C SER A 71 5.75 0.99 17.93
N ILE A 72 4.65 1.66 17.59
CA ILE A 72 3.79 1.32 16.45
C ILE A 72 4.56 1.53 15.15
N THR A 73 5.33 2.60 15.04
CA THR A 73 6.20 2.85 13.87
C THR A 73 7.23 1.73 13.67
N LYS A 74 7.83 1.21 14.74
CA LYS A 74 8.72 0.05 14.65
C LYS A 74 7.99 -1.22 14.23
N PHE A 75 6.76 -1.41 14.69
CA PHE A 75 5.92 -2.52 14.26
C PHE A 75 5.57 -2.43 12.77
N GLU A 76 5.29 -1.24 12.25
CA GLU A 76 5.01 -1.02 10.82
C GLU A 76 6.16 -1.44 9.91
N GLU A 77 7.41 -1.32 10.37
CA GLU A 77 8.59 -1.79 9.64
C GLU A 77 8.63 -3.32 9.50
N THR A 78 7.89 -4.05 10.34
CA THR A 78 7.79 -5.51 10.30
C THR A 78 6.65 -6.02 9.40
N LEU A 79 5.80 -5.13 8.88
CA LEU A 79 4.65 -5.53 8.08
C LEU A 79 5.06 -6.24 6.78
N PRO A 80 4.43 -7.36 6.41
CA PRO A 80 4.77 -8.10 5.20
C PRO A 80 4.67 -7.28 3.91
N LEU A 81 3.77 -6.28 3.88
CA LEU A 81 3.56 -5.40 2.73
C LEU A 81 4.82 -4.61 2.33
N LYS A 82 5.76 -4.35 3.25
CA LYS A 82 7.01 -3.64 2.95
C LYS A 82 7.90 -4.35 1.93
N LYS A 83 7.68 -5.64 1.70
CA LYS A 83 8.40 -6.44 0.70
C LYS A 83 7.81 -6.37 -0.71
N MET A 84 6.56 -5.89 -0.83
CA MET A 84 5.82 -5.81 -2.09
C MET A 84 5.83 -4.39 -2.64
N THR A 85 5.97 -4.20 -3.95
CA THR A 85 5.81 -2.87 -4.56
C THR A 85 4.34 -2.48 -4.64
N VAL A 86 4.04 -1.18 -4.57
CA VAL A 86 2.65 -0.67 -4.67
C VAL A 86 1.95 -1.12 -5.96
N GLU A 87 2.69 -1.25 -7.06
CA GLU A 87 2.17 -1.66 -8.36
C GLU A 87 1.71 -3.12 -8.36
N GLU A 88 2.51 -3.99 -7.73
CA GLU A 88 2.17 -5.41 -7.60
C GLU A 88 0.97 -5.60 -6.67
N PHE A 89 0.90 -4.81 -5.60
CA PHE A 89 -0.25 -4.76 -4.72
C PHE A 89 -1.53 -4.36 -5.47
N GLU A 90 -1.48 -3.24 -6.18
CA GLU A 90 -2.60 -2.74 -6.99
C GLU A 90 -3.04 -3.78 -8.04
N ARG A 91 -2.08 -4.40 -8.74
CA ARG A 91 -2.37 -5.45 -9.72
C ARG A 91 -3.14 -6.62 -9.10
N ARG A 92 -2.77 -7.03 -7.88
CA ARG A 92 -3.41 -8.14 -7.17
C ARG A 92 -4.82 -7.80 -6.72
N ILE A 93 -5.03 -6.59 -6.21
CA ILE A 93 -6.36 -6.09 -5.84
C ILE A 93 -7.27 -6.00 -7.07
N LYS A 94 -6.78 -5.38 -8.15
CA LYS A 94 -7.57 -5.17 -9.38
C LYS A 94 -7.79 -6.43 -10.21
N LYS A 95 -7.00 -7.50 -10.02
CA LYS A 95 -7.14 -8.77 -10.76
C LYS A 95 -8.51 -9.41 -10.59
N PHE A 96 -9.12 -9.27 -9.41
CA PHE A 96 -10.41 -9.87 -9.08
C PHE A 96 -11.54 -8.86 -8.93
N GLY A 97 -11.25 -7.57 -9.12
CA GLY A 97 -12.29 -6.54 -9.19
C GLY A 97 -13.21 -6.84 -10.37
N VAL A 98 -14.51 -6.83 -10.12
CA VAL A 98 -15.51 -7.00 -11.18
C VAL A 98 -15.39 -5.78 -12.10
N PRO A 99 -15.24 -5.95 -13.42
CA PRO A 99 -15.21 -4.82 -14.34
C PRO A 99 -16.45 -3.94 -14.12
N LYS A 100 -16.26 -2.62 -14.08
CA LYS A 100 -17.33 -1.63 -14.04
C LYS A 100 -18.30 -1.87 -15.20
N GLU A 101 -19.36 -2.63 -14.96
CA GLU A 101 -20.55 -2.51 -15.79
C GLU A 101 -21.11 -1.11 -15.54
N VAL A 102 -21.36 -0.38 -16.64
CA VAL A 102 -21.77 1.02 -16.59
C VAL A 102 -23.03 1.14 -15.72
N GLY A 103 -22.87 1.69 -14.51
CA GLY A 103 -23.95 1.93 -13.56
C GLY A 103 -24.02 0.99 -12.34
N SER A 104 -23.11 0.02 -12.16
CA SER A 104 -23.09 -0.78 -10.93
C SER A 104 -22.23 -0.11 -9.84
N GLN A 105 -22.84 0.17 -8.69
CA GLN A 105 -22.14 0.65 -7.49
C GLN A 105 -21.24 -0.42 -6.84
N ASP A 106 -21.27 -1.66 -7.36
CA ASP A 106 -20.57 -2.81 -6.80
C ASP A 106 -19.18 -3.05 -7.40
N ALA A 107 -18.80 -2.30 -8.44
CA ALA A 107 -17.55 -2.55 -9.18
C ALA A 107 -16.26 -2.15 -8.43
N ASP A 108 -16.38 -1.42 -7.32
CA ASP A 108 -15.24 -1.01 -6.48
C ASP A 108 -15.11 -1.84 -5.20
N LYS A 109 -15.64 -3.06 -5.22
CA LYS A 109 -15.57 -3.99 -4.10
C LYS A 109 -14.91 -5.31 -4.47
N ILE A 110 -14.35 -5.98 -3.46
CA ILE A 110 -13.73 -7.30 -3.55
C ILE A 110 -14.15 -8.12 -2.33
N ASN A 111 -14.48 -9.40 -2.50
CA ASN A 111 -14.82 -10.26 -1.37
C ASN A 111 -13.58 -10.90 -0.73
N GLU A 112 -13.76 -11.48 0.47
CA GLU A 112 -12.70 -12.11 1.24
C GLU A 112 -11.93 -13.21 0.47
N LEU A 113 -12.65 -14.09 -0.23
CA LEU A 113 -12.04 -15.20 -0.96
C LEU A 113 -11.18 -14.70 -2.12
N GLN A 114 -11.63 -13.66 -2.82
CA GLN A 114 -10.87 -13.01 -3.88
C GLN A 114 -9.59 -12.36 -3.35
N LEU A 115 -9.63 -11.72 -2.18
CA LEU A 115 -8.44 -11.17 -1.53
C LEU A 115 -7.45 -12.27 -1.15
N ILE A 116 -7.92 -13.35 -0.53
CA ILE A 116 -7.07 -14.50 -0.17
C ILE A 116 -6.43 -15.09 -1.43
N GLU A 117 -7.22 -15.36 -2.46
CA GLU A 117 -6.73 -15.92 -3.73
C GLU A 117 -5.75 -14.99 -4.44
N GLY A 118 -5.96 -13.67 -4.36
CA GLY A 118 -5.11 -12.68 -4.99
C GLY A 118 -3.76 -12.46 -4.33
N PHE A 119 -3.58 -12.93 -3.10
CA PHE A 119 -2.34 -12.74 -2.35
C PHE A 119 -1.67 -14.04 -1.89
N LYS A 120 -2.34 -15.21 -1.90
CA LYS A 120 -1.78 -16.46 -1.34
C LYS A 120 -0.48 -16.95 -1.97
N ASP A 121 -0.23 -16.65 -3.24
CA ASP A 121 1.04 -16.98 -3.91
C ASP A 121 2.20 -16.11 -3.44
N TYR A 122 1.93 -14.88 -2.99
CA TYR A 122 2.92 -13.96 -2.45
C TYR A 122 3.05 -14.04 -0.92
N PHE A 123 1.92 -14.18 -0.22
CA PHE A 123 1.82 -14.31 1.23
C PHE A 123 1.10 -15.63 1.58
N PRO A 124 1.80 -16.78 1.60
CA PRO A 124 1.17 -18.08 1.84
C PRO A 124 0.47 -18.19 3.20
N ASP A 125 0.82 -17.36 4.17
CA ASP A 125 0.19 -17.31 5.48
C ASP A 125 -1.16 -16.57 5.49
N ILE A 126 -1.58 -15.91 4.40
CA ILE A 126 -2.90 -15.26 4.31
C ILE A 126 -4.07 -16.27 4.45
N GLU A 127 -3.84 -17.53 4.09
CA GLU A 127 -4.82 -18.61 4.27
C GLU A 127 -5.02 -18.98 5.76
N LYS A 128 -4.07 -18.63 6.63
CA LYS A 128 -4.16 -18.90 8.07
C LYS A 128 -4.95 -17.80 8.76
N GLU A 129 -6.03 -18.18 9.42
CA GLU A 129 -6.77 -17.29 10.33
C GLU A 129 -5.82 -16.71 11.38
N GLY A 130 -5.90 -15.40 11.59
CA GLY A 130 -5.05 -14.69 12.53
C GLY A 130 -3.63 -14.40 12.05
N SER A 131 -3.23 -14.75 10.81
CA SER A 131 -1.96 -14.24 10.27
C SER A 131 -1.98 -12.72 10.16
N LEU A 132 -0.82 -12.09 10.34
CA LEU A 132 -0.70 -10.64 10.34
C LEU A 132 -1.19 -10.03 9.01
N ILE A 133 -0.84 -10.64 7.89
CA ILE A 133 -1.29 -10.19 6.57
C ILE A 133 -2.80 -10.34 6.39
N ARG A 134 -3.40 -11.43 6.89
CA ARG A 134 -4.85 -11.65 6.81
C ARG A 134 -5.59 -10.63 7.66
N GLN A 135 -5.16 -10.42 8.90
CA GLN A 135 -5.75 -9.41 9.79
C GLN A 135 -5.64 -7.99 9.23
N LEU A 136 -4.56 -7.70 8.50
CA LEU A 136 -4.35 -6.41 7.87
C LEU A 136 -5.27 -6.19 6.66
N LEU A 137 -5.34 -7.16 5.72
CA LEU A 137 -6.12 -7.03 4.49
C LEU A 137 -7.63 -7.23 4.70
N LEU A 138 -8.00 -8.04 5.69
CA LEU A 138 -9.40 -8.32 6.06
C LEU A 138 -9.81 -7.55 7.32
N ASN A 139 -9.20 -6.39 7.56
CA ASN A 139 -9.54 -5.58 8.71
C ASN A 139 -11.01 -5.13 8.60
N PRO A 140 -11.83 -5.23 9.67
CA PRO A 140 -13.22 -4.78 9.65
C PRO A 140 -13.39 -3.31 9.27
N GLY A 141 -12.37 -2.47 9.49
CA GLY A 141 -12.38 -1.08 9.06
C GLY A 141 -12.50 -0.88 7.55
N PHE A 142 -12.24 -1.90 6.74
CA PHE A 142 -12.43 -1.88 5.28
C PHE A 142 -13.71 -2.58 4.82
N ALA A 143 -14.39 -3.29 5.72
CA ALA A 143 -15.51 -4.16 5.38
C ALA A 143 -16.81 -3.35 5.25
N VAL A 144 -17.57 -3.69 4.23
CA VAL A 144 -18.96 -3.25 4.02
C VAL A 144 -19.82 -4.50 4.10
N GLU A 145 -20.77 -4.52 5.03
CA GLU A 145 -21.74 -5.62 5.14
C GLU A 145 -22.86 -5.37 4.15
N ARG A 146 -23.04 -6.32 3.22
CA ARG A 146 -24.19 -6.36 2.32
C ARG A 146 -25.22 -7.32 2.90
N VAL A 147 -26.44 -6.82 3.12
CA VAL A 147 -27.59 -7.66 3.45
C VAL A 147 -28.24 -8.03 2.12
N ASP A 148 -27.94 -9.22 1.61
CA ASP A 148 -28.62 -9.74 0.43
C ASP A 148 -30.02 -10.21 0.84
N GLY A 149 -31.01 -9.38 0.54
CA GLY A 149 -32.42 -9.56 0.89
C GLY A 149 -33.17 -10.59 0.04
N GLU A 150 -32.57 -11.76 -0.24
CA GLU A 150 -33.33 -12.89 -0.78
C GLU A 150 -33.84 -13.79 0.37
N GLU A 151 -35.17 -13.76 0.52
CA GLU A 151 -36.06 -14.22 1.60
C GLU A 151 -35.81 -15.53 2.36
N ASN A 152 -34.69 -16.26 2.27
CA ASN A 152 -34.52 -17.48 3.09
C ASN A 152 -33.11 -17.86 3.59
N TYR A 153 -32.05 -17.11 3.29
CA TYR A 153 -30.74 -17.33 3.92
C TYR A 153 -29.98 -16.02 4.08
N GLU A 154 -29.99 -15.44 5.29
CA GLU A 154 -29.13 -14.30 5.65
C GLU A 154 -27.68 -14.79 5.80
N GLU A 155 -26.96 -14.93 4.69
CA GLU A 155 -25.51 -15.06 4.72
C GLU A 155 -24.92 -13.66 4.46
N SER A 156 -24.49 -12.98 5.54
CA SER A 156 -23.84 -11.67 5.41
C SER A 156 -22.53 -11.83 4.66
N VAL A 157 -22.48 -11.40 3.40
CA VAL A 157 -21.25 -11.40 2.61
C VAL A 157 -20.45 -10.15 2.97
N LYS A 158 -19.23 -10.34 3.47
CA LYS A 158 -18.28 -9.25 3.71
C LYS A 158 -17.59 -8.87 2.40
N GLU A 159 -17.78 -7.63 2.00
CA GLU A 159 -17.10 -7.02 0.86
C GLU A 159 -16.13 -5.95 1.35
N TYR A 160 -15.06 -5.69 0.60
CA TYR A 160 -14.04 -4.72 0.94
C TYR A 160 -13.90 -3.69 -0.17
N LYS A 161 -13.83 -2.41 0.17
CA LYS A 161 -13.68 -1.34 -0.82
C LYS A 161 -12.26 -1.30 -1.40
N ILE A 162 -12.17 -1.43 -2.72
CA ILE A 162 -10.90 -1.40 -3.46
C ILE A 162 -10.12 -0.09 -3.21
N PRO A 163 -10.72 1.11 -3.29
CA PRO A 163 -9.98 2.36 -3.06
C PRO A 163 -9.31 2.43 -1.68
N GLU A 164 -10.00 1.96 -0.63
CA GLU A 164 -9.46 1.95 0.74
C GLU A 164 -8.28 0.97 0.86
N LEU A 165 -8.35 -0.19 0.20
CA LEU A 165 -7.23 -1.13 0.12
C LEU A 165 -6.07 -0.55 -0.69
N LEU A 166 -6.33 0.21 -1.75
CA LEU A 166 -5.28 0.89 -2.51
C LEU A 166 -4.58 1.97 -1.68
N LEU A 167 -5.30 2.69 -0.81
CA LEU A 167 -4.67 3.60 0.17
C LEU A 167 -3.75 2.84 1.12
N LEU A 168 -4.20 1.70 1.66
CA LEU A 168 -3.38 0.84 2.50
C LEU A 168 -2.09 0.41 1.78
N GLY A 169 -2.21 -0.05 0.53
CA GLY A 169 -1.06 -0.38 -0.30
C GLY A 169 -0.12 0.81 -0.51
N ASN A 170 -0.68 1.99 -0.79
CA ASN A 170 0.10 3.21 -0.99
C ASN A 170 0.93 3.62 0.25
N MET A 171 0.38 3.35 1.44
CA MET A 171 1.00 3.67 2.72
C MET A 171 2.09 2.66 3.15
N TYR A 172 1.86 1.36 2.93
CA TYR A 172 2.70 0.31 3.51
C TYR A 172 3.52 -0.52 2.52
N CYS A 173 3.19 -0.50 1.23
CA CYS A 173 4.04 -1.14 0.23
C CYS A 173 5.32 -0.34 -0.03
N ALA A 174 6.33 -1.02 -0.60
CA ALA A 174 7.53 -0.38 -1.09
C ALA A 174 7.16 0.61 -2.21
N ASN A 175 7.45 1.88 -1.98
CA ASN A 175 7.12 2.94 -2.90
C ASN A 175 8.04 4.17 -2.76
N THR A 176 8.29 4.88 -3.87
CA THR A 176 9.00 6.17 -3.83
C THR A 176 8.03 7.31 -3.48
N PRO A 177 8.51 8.46 -2.95
CA PRO A 177 7.65 9.62 -2.68
C PRO A 177 6.84 10.07 -3.90
N TYR A 178 7.44 10.05 -5.09
CA TYR A 178 6.76 10.41 -6.34
C TYR A 178 5.57 9.49 -6.63
N TYR A 179 5.82 8.18 -6.66
CA TYR A 179 4.78 7.19 -6.91
C TYR A 179 3.73 7.19 -5.80
N ARG A 180 4.10 7.52 -4.54
CA ARG A 180 3.14 7.63 -3.43
C ARG A 180 2.15 8.77 -3.66
N ALA A 181 2.65 9.94 -4.05
CA ALA A 181 1.83 11.08 -4.42
C ALA A 181 0.98 10.80 -5.66
N GLN A 182 1.56 10.16 -6.68
CA GLN A 182 0.83 9.77 -7.88
C GLN A 182 -0.33 8.81 -7.57
N LYS A 183 -0.08 7.74 -6.81
CA LYS A 183 -1.11 6.76 -6.45
C LYS A 183 -2.17 7.35 -5.54
N PHE A 184 -1.80 8.26 -4.64
CA PHE A 184 -2.78 8.98 -3.85
C PHE A 184 -3.71 9.82 -4.73
N PHE A 185 -3.16 10.58 -5.68
CA PHE A 185 -3.96 11.34 -6.64
C PHE A 185 -4.89 10.45 -7.46
N GLU A 186 -4.39 9.32 -7.98
CA GLU A 186 -5.19 8.36 -8.76
C GLU A 186 -6.33 7.74 -7.95
N VAL A 187 -6.16 7.55 -6.64
CA VAL A 187 -7.24 7.09 -5.76
C VAL A 187 -8.26 8.19 -5.50
N CYS A 188 -7.83 9.45 -5.35
CA CYS A 188 -8.72 10.58 -5.10
C CYS A 188 -9.42 11.13 -6.34
N GLN A 189 -9.15 10.59 -7.53
CA GLN A 189 -9.70 11.08 -8.79
C GLN A 189 -10.07 9.88 -9.66
N GLU A 190 -11.25 9.31 -9.42
CA GLU A 190 -11.72 8.12 -10.14
C GLU A 190 -11.69 8.31 -11.67
N GLU A 191 -12.13 9.47 -12.15
CA GLU A 191 -12.15 9.84 -13.58
C GLU A 191 -10.81 10.37 -14.11
N LEU A 192 -9.76 10.36 -13.29
CA LEU A 192 -8.43 10.89 -13.60
C LEU A 192 -8.49 12.32 -14.15
N GLN A 193 -9.33 13.17 -13.55
CA GLN A 193 -9.41 14.57 -13.95
C GLN A 193 -8.01 15.22 -13.84
N PRO A 194 -7.66 16.15 -14.75
CA PRO A 194 -6.31 16.73 -14.77
C PRO A 194 -6.04 17.68 -13.60
N GLN A 195 -7.05 18.01 -12.80
CA GLN A 195 -6.97 18.96 -11.70
C GLN A 195 -7.75 18.43 -10.49
N ILE A 196 -7.31 18.81 -9.30
CA ILE A 196 -7.98 18.47 -8.03
C ILE A 196 -8.27 19.75 -7.26
N GLY A 197 -9.46 19.84 -6.64
CA GLY A 197 -9.89 21.00 -5.84
C GLY A 197 -9.61 20.82 -4.36
N ASN A 198 -9.45 21.93 -3.64
CA ASN A 198 -9.36 21.90 -2.17
C ASN A 198 -10.70 21.57 -1.48
N ASN A 199 -11.80 21.63 -2.25
CA ASN A 199 -13.15 21.25 -1.84
C ASN A 199 -13.62 19.94 -2.48
N ASP A 200 -12.67 19.13 -2.98
CA ASP A 200 -12.96 17.83 -3.57
C ASP A 200 -13.38 16.83 -2.47
N ASN A 201 -14.54 16.21 -2.66
CA ASN A 201 -15.11 15.29 -1.68
C ASN A 201 -14.31 13.99 -1.57
N GLU A 202 -13.82 13.45 -2.68
CA GLU A 202 -13.00 12.23 -2.71
C GLU A 202 -11.67 12.47 -2.00
N LEU A 203 -11.05 13.64 -2.24
CA LEU A 203 -9.84 14.02 -1.51
C LEU A 203 -10.07 14.04 0.01
N SER A 204 -11.15 14.68 0.46
CA SER A 204 -11.49 14.76 1.88
C SER A 204 -11.78 13.38 2.48
N GLU A 205 -12.58 12.56 1.78
CA GLU A 205 -12.91 11.19 2.19
C GLU A 205 -11.66 10.32 2.33
N TYR A 206 -10.83 10.27 1.29
CA TYR A 206 -9.67 9.39 1.26
C TYR A 206 -8.52 9.88 2.14
N MET A 207 -8.38 11.19 2.35
CA MET A 207 -7.44 11.70 3.35
C MET A 207 -7.88 11.32 4.76
N ARG A 208 -9.16 11.46 5.11
CA ARG A 208 -9.71 10.96 6.39
C ARG A 208 -9.51 9.45 6.52
N LYS A 209 -9.67 8.70 5.43
CA LYS A 209 -9.41 7.26 5.44
C LYS A 209 -7.93 6.93 5.67
N GLN A 210 -6.98 7.71 5.13
CA GLN A 210 -5.58 7.52 5.47
C GLN A 210 -5.30 7.71 6.97
N PHE A 211 -5.97 8.67 7.63
CA PHE A 211 -5.89 8.81 9.08
C PHE A 211 -6.47 7.60 9.82
N ASP A 212 -7.65 7.13 9.44
CA ASP A 212 -8.27 5.93 9.99
C ASP A 212 -7.34 4.70 9.88
N ILE A 213 -6.71 4.54 8.71
CA ILE A 213 -5.73 3.47 8.47
C ILE A 213 -4.49 3.64 9.36
N ALA A 214 -3.85 4.81 9.36
CA ALA A 214 -2.61 5.07 10.10
C ALA A 214 -2.79 4.99 11.63
N TYR A 215 -3.94 5.46 12.10
CA TYR A 215 -4.24 5.56 13.51
C TYR A 215 -4.99 4.31 13.97
N TYR A 216 -6.27 4.15 13.61
CA TYR A 216 -7.12 3.11 14.20
C TYR A 216 -6.72 1.69 13.74
N VAL A 217 -6.72 1.43 12.44
CA VAL A 217 -6.49 0.08 11.88
C VAL A 217 -5.16 -0.51 12.36
N ILE A 218 -4.09 0.28 12.30
CA ILE A 218 -2.74 -0.18 12.63
C ILE A 218 -2.50 -0.26 14.13
N MET A 219 -3.12 0.61 14.93
CA MET A 219 -3.03 0.50 16.38
C MET A 219 -3.76 -0.75 16.89
N VAL A 220 -4.96 -1.05 16.36
CA VAL A 220 -5.66 -2.30 16.65
C VAL A 220 -4.80 -3.50 16.26
N LEU A 221 -4.24 -3.49 15.05
CA LEU A 221 -3.39 -4.57 14.57
C LEU A 221 -2.13 -4.76 15.43
N TYR A 222 -1.47 -3.67 15.83
CA TYR A 222 -0.35 -3.72 16.77
C TYR A 222 -0.78 -4.36 18.09
N ASN A 223 -1.92 -3.96 18.66
CA ASN A 223 -2.33 -4.47 19.97
C ASN A 223 -2.59 -6.00 19.95
N VAL A 224 -3.03 -6.53 18.80
CA VAL A 224 -3.22 -7.97 18.57
C VAL A 224 -1.91 -8.70 18.28
N ALA A 225 -0.98 -8.07 17.54
CA ALA A 225 0.22 -8.74 17.02
C ALA A 225 1.53 -8.44 17.78
N LYS A 226 1.53 -7.52 18.75
CA LYS A 226 2.71 -7.12 19.52
C LYS A 226 3.36 -8.27 20.28
N ASP A 227 4.67 -8.15 20.55
CA ASP A 227 5.36 -9.08 21.45
C ASP A 227 4.78 -8.96 22.87
N PRO A 228 4.66 -10.06 23.64
CA PRO A 228 4.19 -10.02 25.03
C PRO A 228 4.95 -9.05 25.94
N LYS A 229 6.20 -8.70 25.61
CA LYS A 229 7.03 -7.74 26.35
C LYS A 229 6.71 -6.28 26.02
N GLU A 230 6.04 -6.02 24.90
CA GLU A 230 5.68 -4.67 24.50
C GLU A 230 4.43 -4.17 25.23
N GLN A 231 4.43 -2.89 25.57
CA GLN A 231 3.29 -2.28 26.24
C GLN A 231 2.08 -2.26 25.29
N PRO A 232 0.89 -2.67 25.78
CA PRO A 232 -0.33 -2.51 25.02
C PRO A 232 -0.63 -1.03 24.82
N ILE A 233 -1.38 -0.75 23.76
CA ILE A 233 -1.93 0.58 23.53
C ILE A 233 -3.02 0.81 24.59
N PRO A 234 -3.03 1.96 25.29
CA PRO A 234 -4.10 2.29 26.23
C PRO A 234 -5.48 2.31 25.55
N ASP A 235 -6.50 1.78 26.21
CA ASP A 235 -7.88 1.74 25.68
C ASP A 235 -8.43 3.13 25.36
N GLU A 236 -8.01 4.15 26.10
CA GLU A 236 -8.32 5.57 25.86
C GLU A 236 -7.84 6.07 24.49
N TRP A 237 -6.81 5.45 23.89
CA TRP A 237 -6.32 5.82 22.56
C TRP A 237 -7.14 5.20 21.43
N LEU A 238 -7.84 4.09 21.70
CA LEU A 238 -8.61 3.33 20.71
C LEU A 238 -10.11 3.65 20.77
N ASN A 239 -10.62 3.94 21.97
CA ASN A 239 -12.05 4.15 22.23
C ASN A 239 -12.38 5.64 22.36
N LEU A 240 -11.98 6.41 21.34
CA LEU A 240 -12.34 7.82 21.22
C LEU A 240 -13.81 7.96 20.80
N ASP A 241 -14.51 8.94 21.37
CA ASP A 241 -15.86 9.26 20.91
C ASP A 241 -15.81 9.92 19.52
N GLN A 242 -16.85 9.67 18.72
CA GLN A 242 -16.94 10.16 17.34
C GLN A 242 -16.78 11.69 17.22
N PRO A 243 -17.43 12.52 18.06
CA PRO A 243 -17.22 13.98 18.03
C PRO A 243 -15.75 14.40 18.24
N THR A 244 -15.03 13.77 19.16
CA THR A 244 -13.59 14.02 19.38
C THR A 244 -12.77 13.68 18.14
N VAL A 245 -13.03 12.53 17.51
CA VAL A 245 -12.33 12.10 16.29
C VAL A 245 -12.63 13.05 15.12
N GLU A 246 -13.89 13.42 14.91
CA GLU A 246 -14.31 14.33 13.85
C GLU A 246 -13.68 15.72 14.01
N GLY A 247 -13.70 16.30 15.22
CA GLY A 247 -13.11 17.60 15.48
C GLY A 247 -11.58 17.62 15.28
N ALA A 248 -10.89 16.54 15.67
CA ALA A 248 -9.47 16.38 15.41
C ALA A 248 -9.18 16.27 13.91
N LEU A 249 -9.94 15.44 13.18
CA LEU A 249 -9.80 15.29 11.74
C LEU A 249 -10.08 16.59 10.98
N ASP A 250 -11.10 17.35 11.37
CA ASP A 250 -11.41 18.64 10.74
C ASP A 250 -10.24 19.62 10.85
N THR A 251 -9.67 19.73 12.05
CA THR A 251 -8.49 20.59 12.30
C THR A 251 -7.29 20.15 11.47
N ILE A 252 -7.02 18.84 11.42
CA ILE A 252 -5.89 18.29 10.67
C ILE A 252 -6.11 18.44 9.15
N MET A 253 -7.36 18.29 8.68
CA MET A 253 -7.72 18.48 7.28
C MET A 253 -7.54 19.93 6.85
N GLU A 254 -7.90 20.90 7.69
CA GLU A 254 -7.62 22.31 7.41
C GLU A 254 -6.12 22.58 7.25
N GLU A 255 -5.28 22.02 8.13
CA GLU A 255 -3.82 22.12 8.03
C GLU A 255 -3.27 21.45 6.76
N PHE A 256 -3.79 20.26 6.41
CA PHE A 256 -3.42 19.57 5.18
C PHE A 256 -3.75 20.41 3.94
N LEU A 257 -4.96 20.97 3.89
CA LEU A 257 -5.40 21.78 2.75
C LEU A 257 -4.59 23.07 2.64
N ASP A 258 -4.26 23.74 3.75
CA ASP A 258 -3.39 24.92 3.74
C ASP A 258 -1.96 24.58 3.29
N ASP A 259 -1.37 23.50 3.80
CA ASP A 259 -0.04 23.04 3.39
C ASP A 259 0.00 22.73 1.88
N VAL A 260 -0.96 21.95 1.37
CA VAL A 260 -0.97 21.46 -0.01
C VAL A 260 -1.46 22.50 -1.01
N PHE A 261 -2.53 23.24 -0.71
CA PHE A 261 -3.10 24.19 -1.67
C PHE A 261 -2.65 25.63 -1.42
N GLY A 262 -2.37 26.00 -0.17
CA GLY A 262 -2.15 27.40 0.23
C GLY A 262 -3.32 28.27 -0.23
N SER A 263 -3.04 29.31 -1.02
CA SER A 263 -4.07 30.18 -1.57
C SER A 263 -4.78 29.64 -2.83
N ALA A 264 -4.34 28.51 -3.39
CA ALA A 264 -4.94 27.95 -4.59
C ALA A 264 -6.25 27.22 -4.27
N SER A 265 -7.29 27.36 -5.10
CA SER A 265 -8.51 26.55 -4.96
C SER A 265 -8.42 25.21 -5.69
N LYS A 266 -7.56 25.12 -6.71
CA LYS A 266 -7.32 23.94 -7.53
C LYS A 266 -5.84 23.84 -7.91
N LEU A 267 -5.35 22.62 -8.05
CA LEU A 267 -4.01 22.33 -8.56
C LEU A 267 -4.11 21.42 -9.77
N GLN A 268 -3.20 21.60 -10.74
CA GLN A 268 -3.00 20.60 -11.79
C GLN A 268 -2.40 19.33 -11.17
N ARG A 269 -2.62 18.18 -11.81
CA ARG A 269 -2.11 16.88 -11.39
C ARG A 269 -0.61 16.93 -11.08
N GLU A 270 0.17 17.50 -11.98
CA GLU A 270 1.62 17.60 -11.84
C GLU A 270 2.00 18.43 -10.61
N ASP A 271 1.39 19.60 -10.42
CA ASP A 271 1.66 20.48 -9.28
C ASP A 271 1.29 19.82 -7.94
N PHE A 272 0.16 19.12 -7.89
CA PHE A 272 -0.27 18.38 -6.71
C PHE A 272 0.71 17.26 -6.35
N ILE A 273 1.14 16.47 -7.35
CA ILE A 273 2.12 15.40 -7.17
C ILE A 273 3.48 15.96 -6.75
N GLU A 274 3.94 17.06 -7.37
CA GLU A 274 5.19 17.73 -7.01
C GLU A 274 5.17 18.22 -5.56
N LYS A 275 4.07 18.83 -5.14
CA LYS A 275 3.93 19.38 -3.79
C LYS A 275 3.91 18.27 -2.73
N LEU A 276 3.15 17.20 -2.98
CA LEU A 276 3.10 16.04 -2.09
C LEU A 276 4.37 15.19 -2.10
N ARG A 277 5.11 15.08 -3.20
CA ARG A 277 6.39 14.35 -3.17
C ARG A 277 7.51 15.15 -2.51
N GLY A 278 7.40 16.47 -2.48
CA GLY A 278 8.36 17.41 -1.90
C GLY A 278 7.96 17.84 -0.49
N ASP A 279 7.64 19.13 -0.34
CA ASP A 279 7.44 19.81 0.94
C ASP A 279 6.32 19.20 1.79
N CYS A 280 5.32 18.57 1.16
CA CYS A 280 4.15 18.01 1.82
C CYS A 280 4.20 16.48 1.97
N CYS A 281 5.35 15.84 1.75
CA CYS A 281 5.47 14.36 1.78
C CYS A 281 5.09 13.71 3.11
N LYS A 282 5.23 14.44 4.22
CA LYS A 282 4.80 14.01 5.55
C LYS A 282 3.32 13.58 5.58
N TRP A 283 2.45 14.21 4.78
CA TRP A 283 1.03 13.89 4.71
C TRP A 283 0.72 12.54 4.07
N LEU A 284 1.69 11.90 3.44
CA LEU A 284 1.55 10.54 2.91
C LEU A 284 2.29 9.50 3.77
N GLN A 285 2.80 9.90 4.94
CA GLN A 285 3.58 9.05 5.83
C GLN A 285 2.75 8.61 7.04
N PRO A 286 2.53 7.29 7.25
CA PRO A 286 1.65 6.80 8.31
C PRO A 286 2.04 7.26 9.73
N HIS A 287 3.34 7.24 10.04
CA HIS A 287 3.84 7.65 11.35
C HIS A 287 3.57 9.13 11.64
N PHE A 288 3.62 9.99 10.63
CA PHE A 288 3.28 11.40 10.76
C PHE A 288 1.76 11.57 10.99
N LEU A 289 0.92 10.93 10.18
CA LEU A 289 -0.53 10.99 10.31
C LEU A 289 -1.00 10.53 11.70
N ARG A 290 -0.48 9.40 12.17
CA ARG A 290 -0.78 8.87 13.50
C ARG A 290 -0.31 9.82 14.60
N SER A 291 0.92 10.34 14.50
CA SER A 291 1.46 11.27 15.50
C SER A 291 0.65 12.58 15.54
N ARG A 292 0.22 13.08 14.39
CA ARG A 292 -0.60 14.30 14.30
C ARG A 292 -1.97 14.10 14.93
N MET A 293 -2.63 12.97 14.66
CA MET A 293 -3.89 12.58 15.30
C MET A 293 -3.74 12.47 16.81
N TYR A 294 -2.68 11.80 17.28
CA TYR A 294 -2.38 11.68 18.71
C TYR A 294 -2.22 13.05 19.38
N GLN A 295 -1.44 13.95 18.77
CA GLN A 295 -1.23 15.30 19.29
C GLN A 295 -2.53 16.09 19.37
N GLU A 296 -3.37 16.01 18.34
CA GLU A 296 -4.61 16.77 18.31
C GLU A 296 -5.60 16.31 19.40
N VAL A 297 -5.67 14.99 19.63
CA VAL A 297 -6.59 14.42 20.63
C VAL A 297 -6.07 14.55 22.07
N PHE A 298 -4.78 14.29 22.31
CA PHE A 298 -4.25 14.14 23.67
C PHE A 298 -3.31 15.28 24.12
N GLU A 299 -2.79 16.06 23.18
CA GLU A 299 -1.91 17.19 23.45
C GLU A 299 -2.44 18.48 22.80
N PRO A 300 -3.74 18.82 22.97
CA PRO A 300 -4.32 19.96 22.28
C PRO A 300 -3.53 21.22 22.62
N LYS A 301 -3.19 22.00 21.59
CA LYS A 301 -2.45 23.26 21.72
C LYS A 301 -3.17 24.08 22.79
N LYS A 302 -2.49 24.33 23.93
CA LYS A 302 -3.01 25.24 24.93
C LYS A 302 -3.22 26.57 24.22
N ASP A 303 -4.48 26.99 24.08
CA ASP A 303 -4.83 28.24 23.43
C ASP A 303 -3.90 29.36 23.90
N GLU A 304 -2.97 29.77 23.05
CA GLU A 304 -2.16 30.98 23.25
C GLU A 304 -3.03 32.25 23.08
N ARG A 305 -4.34 32.10 22.86
CA ARG A 305 -5.35 33.16 22.82
C ARG A 305 -5.77 33.66 24.21
N LYS A 306 -4.80 33.88 25.09
CA LYS A 306 -4.95 34.72 26.29
C LYS A 306 -3.79 35.71 26.40
N LEU A 307 -3.67 36.59 25.41
CA LEU A 307 -3.03 37.90 25.54
C LEU A 307 -3.81 38.91 24.71
#